data_AF-A0A0L0WE15-F1
#
_entry.id   AF-A0A0L0WE15-F1
#
_cell.length_a   1.000
_cell.length_b   1.000
_cell.length_c   1.000
_cell.angle_alpha   90.00
_cell.angle_beta   90.00
_cell.angle_gamma   90.00
#
_symmetry.space_group_name_H-M   'P 1'
#
loop_
_entity.id
_entity.type
_entity.pdbx_description
1 polymer ?
#
loop_
_entity_poly.entity_id
_entity_poly.type
_entity_poly.pdbx_seq_one_letter_code
_entity_poly.pdbx_strand_id
1 'polypeptide(L)'
;MKIFNDRISKILEVYNGQQHIKNVNKNQAPKRRDELNLSSHAKEYQVAMNALKDVPDIRKEKVEEIKKQIQMGTYEIDSDKIVEKMFDTINIDKKV
;
A
#
# COMPACT_ATOMS: atom_id res chain seq x y z
N MET A 1 -66.75 19.38 44.41
CA MET A 1 -65.77 18.29 44.14
C MET A 1 -65.02 18.65 42.86
N LYS A 2 -63.69 18.85 42.92
CA LYS A 2 -62.86 19.15 41.73
C LYS A 2 -62.41 17.83 41.10
N ILE A 3 -62.84 17.54 39.88
CA ILE A 3 -62.44 16.32 39.17
C ILE A 3 -61.11 16.60 38.48
N PHE A 4 -60.01 16.19 39.12
CA PHE A 4 -58.70 16.17 38.46
C PHE A 4 -58.63 14.92 37.58
N ASN A 5 -58.69 15.11 36.26
CA ASN A 5 -58.69 14.02 35.29
C ASN A 5 -57.25 13.68 34.87
N ASP A 6 -56.65 12.72 35.56
CA ASP A 6 -55.27 12.20 35.37
C ASP A 6 -54.97 11.70 33.94
N ARG A 7 -56.00 11.51 33.12
CA ARG A 7 -55.85 11.15 31.70
C ARG A 7 -55.33 12.31 30.85
N ILE A 8 -55.60 13.56 31.25
CA ILE A 8 -55.17 14.75 30.52
C ILE A 8 -53.65 14.92 30.67
N SER A 9 -53.11 14.67 31.86
CA SER A 9 -51.66 14.65 32.13
C SER A 9 -50.93 13.63 31.25
N LYS A 10 -51.44 12.40 31.17
CA LYS A 10 -50.85 11.35 30.32
C LYS A 10 -50.88 11.69 28.82
N ILE A 11 -51.94 12.30 28.34
CA ILE A 11 -52.03 12.74 26.93
C ILE A 11 -51.04 13.87 26.64
N LEU A 12 -50.84 14.78 27.59
CA LEU A 12 -49.87 15.87 27.45
C LEU A 12 -48.42 15.35 27.43
N GLU A 13 -48.10 14.32 28.21
CA GLU A 13 -46.79 13.63 28.15
C GLU A 13 -46.54 12.97 26.80
N VAL A 14 -47.52 12.29 26.23
CA VAL A 14 -47.40 11.65 24.90
C VAL A 14 -47.21 12.69 23.80
N TYR A 15 -47.94 13.80 23.86
CA TYR A 15 -47.82 14.89 22.89
C TYR A 15 -46.45 15.59 22.97
N ASN A 16 -45.93 15.79 24.19
CA ASN A 16 -44.59 16.36 24.40
C ASN A 16 -43.46 15.36 24.06
N GLY A 17 -43.70 14.05 24.19
CA GLY A 17 -42.76 13.00 23.78
C GLY A 17 -42.57 12.91 22.27
N GLN A 18 -43.54 13.37 21.48
CA GLN A 18 -43.51 13.33 20.02
C GLN A 18 -42.65 14.45 19.38
N GLN A 19 -42.37 15.53 20.12
CA GLN A 19 -41.49 16.64 19.69
C GLN A 19 -40.00 16.36 19.92
N HIS A 20 -39.68 15.27 20.62
CA HIS A 20 -38.32 14.78 20.79
C HIS A 20 -38.17 13.42 20.11
N ILE A 21 -38.34 13.40 18.78
CA ILE A 21 -37.65 12.40 17.95
C ILE A 21 -36.16 12.74 18.08
N LYS A 22 -35.58 12.35 19.22
CA LYS A 22 -34.15 12.17 19.37
C LYS A 22 -33.77 11.32 18.18
N ASN A 23 -32.93 11.87 17.30
CA ASN A 23 -32.19 11.09 16.34
C ASN A 23 -31.65 9.89 17.11
N VAL A 24 -32.31 8.75 16.93
CA VAL A 24 -31.77 7.49 17.39
C VAL A 24 -30.55 7.38 16.50
N ASN A 25 -29.40 7.80 17.05
CA ASN A 25 -28.10 7.43 16.53
C ASN A 25 -28.17 5.91 16.52
N LYS A 26 -28.63 5.39 15.38
CA LYS A 26 -28.54 4.00 15.04
C LYS A 26 -27.05 3.78 15.19
N ASN A 27 -26.66 3.18 16.31
CA ASN A 27 -25.36 2.58 16.47
C ASN A 27 -25.31 1.53 15.38
N GLN A 28 -25.03 1.98 14.16
CA GLN A 28 -24.63 1.14 13.06
C GLN A 28 -23.38 0.52 13.64
N ALA A 29 -23.51 -0.73 14.09
CA ALA A 29 -22.36 -1.58 14.38
C ALA A 29 -21.35 -1.30 13.28
N PRO A 30 -20.07 -1.00 13.61
CA PRO A 30 -19.11 -0.57 12.62
C PRO A 30 -19.19 -1.55 11.47
N LYS A 31 -19.69 -1.07 10.31
CA LYS A 31 -19.81 -1.88 9.10
C LYS A 31 -18.40 -2.41 8.91
N ARG A 32 -18.18 -3.73 9.11
CA ARG A 32 -16.86 -4.35 8.97
C ARG A 32 -16.34 -3.89 7.63
N ARG A 33 -15.37 -2.97 7.66
CA ARG A 33 -14.69 -2.52 6.46
C ARG A 33 -13.74 -3.65 6.13
N ASP A 34 -13.68 -4.00 4.86
CA ASP A 34 -12.67 -4.97 4.43
C ASP A 34 -11.30 -4.36 4.75
N GLU A 35 -10.55 -5.03 5.63
CA GLU A 35 -9.23 -4.59 6.06
C GLU A 35 -8.18 -5.39 5.29
N LEU A 36 -7.33 -4.66 4.56
CA LEU A 36 -6.18 -5.25 3.88
C LEU A 36 -5.04 -5.45 4.88
N ASN A 37 -4.89 -6.69 5.36
CA ASN A 37 -3.78 -7.08 6.22
C ASN A 37 -2.70 -7.80 5.38
N LEU A 38 -1.67 -7.05 4.98
CA LEU A 38 -0.46 -7.61 4.37
C LEU A 38 0.34 -8.39 5.40
N SER A 39 0.85 -9.57 5.00
CA SER A 39 1.80 -10.33 5.80
C SER A 39 3.06 -9.50 6.07
N SER A 40 3.79 -9.79 7.15
CA SER A 40 5.08 -9.14 7.45
C SER A 40 6.03 -9.24 6.27
N HIS A 41 6.13 -10.42 5.67
CA HIS A 41 6.98 -10.69 4.52
C HIS A 41 6.58 -9.86 3.28
N ALA A 42 5.28 -9.66 3.04
CA ALA A 42 4.83 -8.83 1.93
C ALA A 42 5.20 -7.36 2.11
N LYS A 43 5.18 -6.86 3.36
CA LYS A 43 5.63 -5.49 3.68
C LYS A 43 7.13 -5.35 3.49
N GLU A 44 7.93 -6.33 3.95
CA GLU A 44 9.38 -6.36 3.74
C GLU A 44 9.73 -6.36 2.25
N TYR A 45 9.05 -7.20 1.46
CA TYR A 45 9.23 -7.25 0.02
C TYR A 45 8.88 -5.91 -0.66
N GLN A 46 7.79 -5.26 -0.24
CA GLN A 46 7.42 -3.95 -0.76
C GLN A 46 8.49 -2.89 -0.47
N VAL A 47 9.07 -2.89 0.74
CA VAL A 47 10.16 -1.98 1.10
C VAL A 47 11.40 -2.25 0.23
N ALA A 48 11.78 -3.51 0.07
CA ALA A 48 12.91 -3.88 -0.79
C ALA A 48 12.69 -3.46 -2.24
N MET A 49 11.48 -3.67 -2.77
CA MET A 49 11.14 -3.29 -4.15
C MET A 49 11.14 -1.78 -4.34
N ASN A 50 10.69 -1.01 -3.35
CA ASN A 50 10.76 0.45 -3.40
C ASN A 50 12.22 0.93 -3.36
N ALA A 51 13.05 0.35 -2.50
CA ALA A 51 14.48 0.68 -2.46
C ALA A 51 15.19 0.40 -3.78
N LEU A 52 14.82 -0.67 -4.50
CA LEU A 52 15.35 -0.97 -5.84
C LEU A 52 14.93 0.05 -6.90
N LYS A 53 13.73 0.63 -6.79
CA LYS A 53 13.26 1.69 -7.72
C LYS A 53 14.01 3.00 -7.54
N ASP A 54 14.47 3.29 -6.33
CA ASP A 54 15.23 4.50 -6.04
C ASP A 54 16.69 4.41 -6.52
N VAL A 55 17.15 3.21 -6.91
CA VAL A 55 18.49 3.02 -7.48
C VAL A 55 18.51 3.61 -8.90
N PRO A 56 19.50 4.45 -9.24
CA PRO A 56 19.60 5.01 -10.58
C PRO A 56 19.86 3.92 -11.62
N ASP A 57 19.18 4.02 -12.76
CA ASP A 57 19.36 3.12 -13.91
C ASP A 57 20.82 3.00 -14.36
N ILE A 58 21.59 4.08 -14.19
CA ILE A 58 23.00 4.15 -14.59
C ILE A 58 23.87 4.40 -13.35
N ARG A 59 24.72 3.42 -13.06
CA ARG A 59 25.82 3.56 -12.09
C ARG A 59 26.98 4.37 -12.69
N LYS A 60 26.86 5.69 -12.66
CA LYS A 60 27.84 6.63 -13.26
C LYS A 60 29.29 6.36 -12.86
N GLU A 61 29.53 6.15 -11.57
CA GLU A 61 30.87 5.84 -11.04
C GLU A 61 31.51 4.63 -11.74
N LYS A 62 30.75 3.55 -11.94
CA LYS A 62 31.27 2.35 -12.59
C LYS A 62 31.60 2.59 -14.07
N VAL A 63 30.78 3.38 -14.74
CA VAL A 63 30.99 3.77 -16.15
C VAL A 63 32.26 4.61 -16.29
N GLU A 64 32.46 5.57 -15.41
CA GLU A 64 33.65 6.44 -15.40
C GLU A 64 34.92 5.65 -15.09
N GLU A 65 34.87 4.73 -14.13
CA GLU A 65 35.98 3.82 -13.82
C GLU A 65 36.41 3.00 -15.04
N ILE A 66 35.46 2.35 -15.71
CA ILE A 66 35.73 1.54 -16.91
C ILE A 66 36.29 2.42 -18.04
N LYS A 67 35.70 3.59 -18.29
CA LYS A 67 36.19 4.55 -19.30
C LYS A 67 37.65 4.92 -19.04
N LYS A 68 38.01 5.19 -17.79
CA LYS A 68 39.38 5.52 -17.40
C LYS A 68 40.33 4.33 -17.65
N GLN A 69 39.95 3.12 -17.27
CA GLN A 69 40.76 1.92 -17.53
C GLN A 69 41.00 1.70 -19.02
N ILE A 70 39.99 1.94 -19.86
CA ILE A 70 40.12 1.85 -21.32
C ILE A 70 41.09 2.93 -21.84
N GLN A 71 40.95 4.19 -21.39
CA GLN A 71 41.85 5.28 -21.79
C GLN A 71 43.30 5.04 -21.38
N MET A 72 43.51 4.45 -20.19
CA MET A 72 44.83 4.10 -19.68
C MET A 72 45.41 2.82 -20.30
N GLY A 73 44.63 2.09 -21.11
CA GLY A 73 45.03 0.81 -21.68
C GLY A 73 45.14 -0.32 -20.64
N THR A 74 44.59 -0.14 -19.44
CA THR A 74 44.63 -1.13 -18.35
C THR A 74 43.34 -1.94 -18.24
N TYR A 75 42.42 -1.80 -19.19
CA TYR A 75 41.20 -2.61 -19.23
C TYR A 75 41.53 -4.01 -19.76
N GLU A 76 41.37 -5.01 -18.91
CA GLU A 76 41.61 -6.41 -19.26
C GLU A 76 40.32 -7.05 -19.80
N ILE A 77 40.45 -7.72 -20.96
CA ILE A 77 39.34 -8.41 -21.59
C ILE A 77 39.36 -9.88 -21.16
N ASP A 78 38.33 -10.27 -20.41
CA ASP A 78 38.12 -11.65 -19.99
C ASP A 78 37.26 -12.39 -21.02
N SER A 79 37.88 -13.34 -21.73
CA SER A 79 37.22 -14.10 -22.79
C SER A 79 36.13 -15.04 -22.25
N ASP A 80 36.31 -15.59 -21.06
CA ASP A 80 35.34 -16.49 -20.44
C ASP A 80 34.06 -15.73 -20.08
N LYS A 81 34.20 -14.51 -19.53
CA LYS A 81 33.05 -13.63 -19.27
C LYS A 81 32.28 -13.25 -20.53
N ILE A 82 32.97 -13.07 -21.66
CA ILE A 82 32.29 -12.77 -22.94
C ILE A 82 31.42 -13.95 -23.35
N VAL A 83 31.99 -15.15 -23.33
CA VAL A 83 31.29 -16.39 -23.71
C VAL A 83 30.10 -16.64 -22.78
N GLU A 84 30.28 -16.49 -21.46
CA GLU A 84 29.20 -16.59 -20.47
C GLU A 84 28.05 -15.63 -20.81
N LYS A 85 28.34 -14.36 -21.09
CA LYS A 85 27.30 -13.37 -21.42
C LYS A 85 26.64 -13.63 -22.76
N MET A 86 27.35 -14.17 -23.75
CA MET A 86 26.73 -14.63 -25.00
C MET A 86 25.70 -15.72 -24.73
N PHE A 87 26.03 -16.73 -23.91
CA PHE A 87 25.09 -17.81 -23.57
C PHE A 87 23.94 -17.37 -22.66
N ASP A 88 24.15 -16.42 -21.75
CA ASP A 88 23.08 -15.82 -20.95
C ASP A 88 21.98 -15.26 -21.85
N THR A 89 22.35 -14.49 -22.89
CA THR A 89 21.37 -13.87 -23.79
C THR A 89 20.58 -14.87 -24.63
N ILE A 90 21.17 -16.02 -24.97
CA ILE A 90 20.50 -17.08 -25.74
C ILE A 90 19.37 -17.71 -24.93
N ASN A 91 19.51 -17.79 -23.60
CA ASN A 91 18.52 -18.41 -22.73
C ASN A 91 17.34 -17.49 -22.35
N ILE A 92 17.35 -16.21 -22.76
CA ILE A 92 16.27 -15.25 -22.47
C ILE A 92 15.06 -15.46 -23.40
N ASP A 93 15.23 -16.03 -24.59
CA ASP A 93 14.13 -16.23 -25.56
C ASP A 93 13.30 -17.51 -25.31
N LYS A 94 13.53 -18.23 -24.19
CA LYS A 94 12.54 -19.18 -23.70
C LYS A 94 11.40 -18.43 -23.03
N LYS A 95 10.50 -17.96 -23.90
CA LYS A 95 9.14 -17.52 -23.59
C LYS A 95 8.55 -18.31 -22.42
N VAL A 96 8.18 -17.58 -21.37
CA VAL A 96 7.04 -17.91 -20.51
C VAL A 96 5.76 -17.75 -21.34
#